data_AF-A0A3D4WRV0-F1
#
_entry.id   AF-A0A3D4WRV0-F1
#
_cell.length_a   1.000
_cell.length_b   1.000
_cell.length_c   1.000
_cell.angle_alpha   90.00
_cell.angle_beta   90.00
_cell.angle_gamma   90.00
#
_symmetry.space_group_name_H-M   'P 1'
#
loop_
_entity.id
_entity.type
_entity.pdbx_description
1 polymer ?
#
loop_
_entity_poly.entity_id
_entity_poly.type
_entity_poly.pdbx_seq_one_letter_code
_entity_poly.pdbx_strand_id
1 'polypeptide(L)'
;MGATREQVYAASASFGVVPELVYEALTDPGRVSRCLPDPFFLDSAGPNLLKVRLGVQAGPTDTAEQRIIAQTLLGIGCGDAGHQPWYGEATVVPDVAGARLDITVFAQRCGEEDFAALAAQAIGNLRQDIADSFTPG
;
A
#
# COMPACT_ATOMS: atom_id res chain seq x y z
N MET A 1 21.57 15.11 -21.45
CA MET A 1 21.02 14.67 -20.15
C MET A 1 19.51 14.69 -20.27
N GLY A 2 18.89 13.53 -20.52
CA GLY A 2 17.44 13.44 -20.61
C GLY A 2 16.84 13.53 -19.22
N ALA A 3 15.84 14.39 -19.03
CA ALA A 3 15.07 14.44 -17.80
C ALA A 3 14.44 13.05 -17.58
N THR A 4 14.83 12.35 -16.51
CA THR A 4 14.19 11.11 -16.10
C THR A 4 12.74 11.46 -15.76
N ARG A 5 11.78 11.05 -16.60
CA ARG A 5 10.36 11.27 -16.32
C ARG A 5 9.95 10.34 -15.18
N GLU A 6 9.44 10.92 -14.11
CA GLU A 6 8.72 10.17 -13.07
C GLU A 6 7.51 9.49 -13.70
N GLN A 7 7.37 8.19 -13.45
CA GLN A 7 6.26 7.38 -13.88
C GLN A 7 5.34 7.12 -12.67
N VAL A 8 4.04 7.09 -12.94
CA VAL A 8 3.00 6.88 -11.93
C VAL A 8 2.33 5.55 -12.21
N TYR A 9 2.31 4.69 -11.21
CA TYR A 9 1.66 3.39 -11.27
C TYR A 9 0.57 3.31 -10.22
N ALA A 10 -0.54 2.64 -10.52
CA ALA A 10 -1.66 2.53 -9.62
C ALA A 10 -2.17 1.09 -9.55
N ALA A 11 -2.58 0.67 -8.36
CA ALA A 11 -3.22 -0.62 -8.10
C ALA A 11 -4.34 -0.44 -7.08
N SER A 12 -5.39 -1.26 -7.17
CA SER A 12 -6.48 -1.24 -6.20
C SER A 12 -6.94 -2.65 -5.83
N ALA A 13 -7.46 -2.79 -4.61
CA ALA A 13 -7.96 -4.06 -4.10
C ALA A 13 -9.09 -3.84 -3.08
N SER A 14 -10.15 -4.65 -3.19
CA SER A 14 -11.22 -4.70 -2.18
C SER A 14 -11.05 -5.86 -1.22
N PHE A 15 -11.37 -5.62 0.06
CA PHE A 15 -11.28 -6.57 1.16
C PHE A 15 -12.64 -6.68 1.85
N GLY A 16 -13.04 -7.90 2.21
CA GLY A 16 -14.29 -8.19 2.92
C GLY A 16 -14.25 -7.88 4.43
N VAL A 17 -13.38 -6.97 4.86
CA VAL A 17 -13.16 -6.60 6.26
C VAL A 17 -13.24 -5.08 6.41
N VAL A 18 -13.35 -4.60 7.65
CA VAL A 18 -13.39 -3.15 7.93
C VAL A 18 -12.06 -2.47 7.59
N PRO A 19 -12.06 -1.19 7.14
CA PRO A 19 -10.87 -0.51 6.66
C PRO A 19 -9.77 -0.35 7.73
N GLU A 20 -10.14 -0.29 9.00
CA GLU A 20 -9.22 -0.26 10.13
C GLU A 20 -8.29 -1.48 10.16
N LEU A 21 -8.78 -2.67 9.81
CA LEU A 21 -7.99 -3.90 9.80
C LEU A 21 -6.98 -3.93 8.66
N VAL A 22 -7.38 -3.43 7.48
CA VAL A 22 -6.47 -3.30 6.34
C VAL A 22 -5.40 -2.25 6.65
N TYR A 23 -5.79 -1.14 7.27
CA TYR A 23 -4.86 -0.11 7.71
C TYR A 23 -3.87 -0.64 8.75
N GLU A 24 -4.33 -1.38 9.75
CA GLU A 24 -3.48 -2.00 10.76
C GLU A 24 -2.48 -2.97 10.12
N ALA A 25 -2.93 -3.83 9.21
CA ALA A 25 -2.06 -4.75 8.48
C ALA A 25 -0.98 -4.03 7.65
N LEU A 26 -1.33 -2.88 7.08
CA LEU A 26 -0.43 -2.03 6.31
C LEU A 26 0.45 -1.12 7.17
N THR A 27 0.23 -1.01 8.48
CA THR A 27 0.98 -0.09 9.34
C THR A 27 1.72 -0.78 10.49
N ASP A 28 1.40 -2.04 10.77
CA ASP A 28 2.17 -2.89 11.68
C ASP A 28 3.48 -3.37 11.02
N PRO A 29 4.66 -3.05 11.57
CA PRO A 29 5.93 -3.45 10.98
C PRO A 29 6.11 -4.97 10.80
N GLY A 30 5.60 -5.77 11.73
CA GLY A 30 5.72 -7.23 11.67
C GLY A 30 4.88 -7.82 10.53
N ARG A 31 3.66 -7.31 10.34
CA ARG A 31 2.76 -7.71 9.26
C ARG A 31 3.25 -7.22 7.91
N VAL A 32 3.66 -5.95 7.82
CA VAL A 32 4.16 -5.36 6.58
C VAL A 32 5.40 -6.13 6.09
N SER A 33 6.35 -6.45 6.96
CA SER A 33 7.53 -7.22 6.60
C SER A 33 7.19 -8.60 6.00
N ARG A 34 6.11 -9.25 6.46
CA ARG A 34 5.62 -10.53 5.91
C ARG A 34 4.84 -10.38 4.61
N CYS A 35 4.25 -9.20 4.38
CA CYS A 35 3.45 -8.93 3.18
C CYS A 35 4.31 -8.44 2.01
N LEU A 36 5.46 -7.85 2.29
CA LEU A 36 6.37 -7.35 1.25
C LEU A 36 6.95 -8.52 0.43
N PRO A 37 6.91 -8.44 -0.91
CA PRO A 37 7.61 -9.39 -1.76
C PRO A 37 9.12 -9.21 -1.65
N ASP A 38 9.89 -10.27 -1.84
CA ASP A 38 11.34 -10.14 -2.03
C ASP A 38 11.65 -9.24 -3.25
N PRO A 39 12.71 -8.42 -3.20
CA PRO A 39 13.70 -8.24 -2.13
C PRO A 39 13.39 -7.05 -1.20
N PHE A 40 12.12 -6.69 -1.01
CA PHE A 40 11.74 -5.51 -0.22
C PHE A 40 11.71 -5.81 1.28
N PHE A 41 12.09 -4.83 2.09
CA PHE A 41 12.08 -4.92 3.54
C PHE A 41 11.74 -3.57 4.17
N LEU A 42 11.44 -3.54 5.46
CA LEU A 42 11.24 -2.28 6.17
C LEU A 42 12.57 -1.61 6.48
N ASP A 43 12.73 -0.37 6.04
CA ASP A 43 13.92 0.45 6.28
C ASP A 43 13.50 1.85 6.69
N SER A 44 13.61 2.16 7.99
CA SER A 44 13.24 3.48 8.53
C SER A 44 14.22 4.60 8.16
N ALA A 45 15.37 4.28 7.55
CA ALA A 45 16.39 5.23 7.15
C ALA A 45 16.50 5.41 5.61
N GLY A 46 15.77 4.61 4.84
CA GLY A 46 15.82 4.60 3.38
C GLY A 46 15.11 5.80 2.73
N PRO A 47 15.50 6.17 1.50
CA PRO A 47 14.87 7.27 0.75
C PRO A 47 13.48 6.92 0.19
N ASN A 48 13.08 5.65 0.30
CA ASN A 48 11.85 5.10 -0.25
C ASN A 48 10.76 5.11 0.82
N LEU A 49 9.65 5.81 0.56
CA LEU A 49 8.61 6.01 1.56
C LEU A 49 7.24 5.61 1.00
N LEU A 50 6.49 4.85 1.80
CA LEU A 50 5.08 4.56 1.57
C LEU A 50 4.25 5.29 2.63
N LYS A 51 3.39 6.21 2.18
CA LYS A 51 2.43 6.90 3.02
C LYS A 51 1.11 6.16 3.04
N VAL A 52 0.79 5.52 4.16
CA VAL A 52 -0.48 4.81 4.37
C VAL A 52 -1.48 5.74 5.03
N ARG A 53 -2.71 5.80 4.52
CA ARG A 53 -3.78 6.69 5.01
C ARG A 53 -5.06 5.88 5.24
N LEU A 54 -5.74 6.15 6.34
CA LEU A 54 -7.09 5.68 6.59
C LEU A 54 -8.06 6.83 6.35
N GLY A 55 -8.88 6.68 5.31
CA GLY A 55 -9.99 7.57 5.02
C GLY A 55 -11.29 7.01 5.58
N VAL A 56 -12.22 7.90 5.90
CA VAL A 56 -13.64 7.57 6.10
C VAL A 56 -14.47 8.39 5.14
N GLN A 57 -15.60 7.83 4.73
CA GLN A 57 -16.56 8.55 3.92
C GLN A 57 -17.40 9.45 4.83
N ALA A 58 -17.28 10.77 4.68
CA ALA A 58 -18.13 11.70 5.41
C ALA A 58 -19.44 11.91 4.63
N GLY A 59 -20.52 11.29 5.08
CA GLY A 59 -21.90 11.58 4.66
C GLY A 59 -22.47 10.69 3.53
N PRO A 60 -23.81 10.69 3.37
CA PRO A 60 -24.48 9.89 2.36
C PRO A 60 -24.42 10.58 0.98
N THR A 61 -23.78 9.90 0.03
CA THR A 61 -24.00 9.93 -1.44
C THR A 61 -24.35 11.29 -2.09
N ASP A 62 -23.32 11.97 -2.60
CA ASP A 62 -23.15 12.50 -3.99
C ASP A 62 -21.98 13.51 -4.01
N THR A 63 -21.61 14.03 -2.85
CA THR A 63 -20.42 14.86 -2.60
C THR A 63 -19.60 14.29 -1.45
N ALA A 64 -19.38 12.98 -1.46
CA ALA A 64 -18.72 12.28 -0.37
C ALA A 64 -17.28 12.79 -0.23
N GLU A 65 -17.06 13.76 0.66
CA GLU A 65 -15.72 14.21 1.01
C GLU A 65 -15.04 13.08 1.80
N GLN A 66 -13.96 12.56 1.22
CA GLN A 66 -13.11 11.60 1.91
C GLN A 66 -12.34 12.35 2.98
N ARG A 67 -12.58 12.00 4.25
CA ARG A 67 -11.84 12.57 5.37
C ARG A 67 -10.77 11.59 5.82
N ILE A 68 -9.52 12.01 5.80
CA ILE A 68 -8.41 11.23 6.36
C ILE A 68 -8.46 11.34 7.90
N ILE A 69 -8.51 10.19 8.57
CA ILE A 69 -8.58 10.10 10.04
C ILE A 69 -7.30 9.55 10.66
N ALA A 70 -6.48 8.82 9.90
CA ALA A 70 -5.16 8.37 10.34
C ALA A 70 -4.16 8.35 9.16
N GLN A 71 -2.88 8.52 9.48
CA GLN A 71 -1.79 8.39 8.52
C GLN A 71 -0.52 7.84 9.19
N THR A 72 0.21 7.00 8.48
CA THR A 72 1.50 6.45 8.90
C THR A 72 2.46 6.48 7.71
N LEU A 73 3.73 6.81 7.98
CA LEU A 73 4.81 6.76 6.99
C LEU A 73 5.67 5.54 7.27
N LEU A 74 5.93 4.75 6.23
CA LEU A 74 6.76 3.56 6.29
C LEU A 74 7.92 3.71 5.32
N GLY A 75 9.14 3.52 5.81
CA GLY A 75 10.30 3.43 4.92
C GLY A 75 10.49 2.00 4.43
N ILE A 76 10.73 1.84 3.12
CA ILE A 76 10.82 0.53 2.47
C ILE A 76 12.16 0.39 1.73
N GLY A 77 13.05 -0.42 2.28
CA GLY A 77 14.32 -0.77 1.67
C GLY A 77 14.13 -1.76 0.52
N CYS A 78 15.08 -1.74 -0.43
CA CYS A 78 15.20 -2.74 -1.48
C CYS A 78 16.62 -3.29 -1.44
N GLY A 79 16.77 -4.62 -1.45
CA GLY A 79 18.08 -5.28 -1.36
C GLY A 79 19.02 -5.01 -2.54
N ASP A 80 18.48 -4.52 -3.67
CA ASP A 80 19.26 -4.21 -4.85
C ASP A 80 19.74 -2.76 -4.85
N ALA A 81 21.06 -2.58 -4.71
CA ALA A 81 21.76 -1.28 -4.68
C ALA A 81 21.55 -0.37 -5.91
N GLY A 82 20.81 -0.83 -6.93
CA GLY A 82 20.47 -0.08 -8.15
C GLY A 82 19.08 0.55 -8.17
N HIS A 83 18.23 0.32 -7.14
CA HIS A 83 16.89 0.90 -7.14
C HIS A 83 16.92 2.41 -6.91
N GLN A 84 16.27 3.14 -7.82
CA GLN A 84 16.09 4.57 -7.69
C GLN A 84 15.05 4.87 -6.60
N PRO A 85 15.15 6.06 -5.97
CA PRO A 85 14.17 6.47 -4.97
C PRO A 85 12.76 6.45 -5.56
N TRP A 86 11.82 5.94 -4.78
CA TRP A 86 10.40 5.93 -5.10
C TRP A 86 9.59 6.42 -3.91
N TYR A 87 8.40 6.93 -4.18
CA TYR A 87 7.44 7.32 -3.16
C TYR A 87 6.10 6.68 -3.49
N GLY A 88 5.38 6.22 -2.47
CA GLY A 88 4.08 5.61 -2.63
C GLY A 88 3.04 6.19 -1.69
N GLU A 89 1.78 6.12 -2.09
CA GLU A 89 0.63 6.42 -1.26
C GLU A 89 -0.32 5.23 -1.29
N ALA A 90 -0.70 4.74 -0.12
CA ALA A 90 -1.73 3.72 0.06
C ALA A 90 -2.88 4.36 0.83
N THR A 91 -4.08 4.38 0.26
CA THR A 91 -5.28 4.92 0.91
C THR A 91 -6.28 3.80 1.10
N VAL A 92 -6.67 3.58 2.35
CA VAL A 92 -7.72 2.63 2.72
C VAL A 92 -8.99 3.42 2.99
N VAL A 93 -10.09 3.06 2.33
CA VAL A 93 -11.41 3.69 2.51
C VAL A 93 -12.49 2.62 2.73
N PRO A 94 -13.60 2.96 3.40
CA PRO A 94 -14.80 2.13 3.38
C PRO A 94 -15.27 1.87 1.95
N ASP A 95 -15.75 0.65 1.70
CA ASP A 95 -16.38 0.24 0.45
C ASP A 95 -17.65 -0.57 0.75
N VAL A 96 -18.53 -0.74 -0.23
CA VAL A 96 -19.85 -1.39 -0.05
C VAL A 96 -19.72 -2.79 0.58
N ALA A 97 -18.64 -3.51 0.28
CA ALA A 97 -18.38 -4.86 0.76
C ALA A 97 -17.35 -4.95 1.91
N GLY A 98 -16.91 -3.81 2.47
CA GLY A 98 -15.88 -3.77 3.52
C GLY A 98 -14.94 -2.59 3.33
N ALA A 99 -13.77 -2.83 2.76
CA ALA A 99 -12.73 -1.82 2.55
C ALA A 99 -12.16 -1.88 1.13
N ARG A 100 -11.76 -0.72 0.60
CA ARG A 100 -10.97 -0.59 -0.62
C ARG A 100 -9.62 0.01 -0.28
N LEU A 101 -8.57 -0.60 -0.82
CA LEU A 101 -7.20 -0.11 -0.81
C LEU A 101 -6.86 0.42 -2.20
N ASP A 102 -6.46 1.68 -2.28
CA ASP A 102 -5.92 2.32 -3.48
C ASP A 102 -4.43 2.61 -3.25
N ILE A 103 -3.57 2.14 -4.14
CA ILE A 103 -2.11 2.31 -4.08
C ILE A 103 -1.68 3.11 -5.31
N THR A 104 -0.88 4.14 -5.09
CA THR A 104 -0.22 4.92 -6.14
C THR A 104 1.27 4.97 -5.84
N VAL A 105 2.12 4.63 -6.82
CA VAL A 105 3.58 4.69 -6.69
C VAL A 105 4.17 5.60 -7.75
N PHE A 106 5.06 6.47 -7.31
CA PHE A 106 5.84 7.41 -8.10
C PHE A 106 7.28 6.92 -8.14
N ALA A 107 7.73 6.47 -9.31
CA ALA A 107 9.08 5.93 -9.48
C ALA A 107 9.69 6.39 -10.81
N GLN A 108 11.00 6.59 -10.83
CA GLN A 108 11.70 7.04 -12.04
C GLN A 108 11.97 5.90 -13.04
N ARG A 109 12.06 4.65 -12.57
CA ARG A 109 12.34 3.45 -13.38
C ARG A 109 11.69 2.21 -12.78
N CYS A 110 10.53 1.82 -13.31
CA CYS A 110 9.91 0.52 -13.08
C CYS A 110 9.21 0.10 -14.38
N GLY A 111 9.19 -1.20 -14.72
CA GLY A 111 8.28 -1.66 -15.77
C GLY A 111 6.85 -1.65 -15.24
N GLU A 112 5.86 -1.29 -16.07
CA GLU A 112 4.45 -1.37 -15.66
C GLU A 112 4.07 -2.82 -15.28
N GLU A 113 4.59 -3.81 -16.01
CA GLU A 113 4.41 -5.23 -15.73
C GLU A 113 5.09 -5.66 -14.42
N ASP A 114 6.30 -5.16 -14.15
CA ASP A 114 7.03 -5.44 -12.91
C ASP A 114 6.26 -4.87 -11.70
N PHE A 115 5.78 -3.63 -11.81
CA PHE A 115 4.94 -3.03 -10.78
C PHE A 115 3.66 -3.82 -10.56
N ALA A 116 2.95 -4.18 -11.65
CA ALA A 116 1.70 -4.92 -11.54
C ALA A 116 1.90 -6.28 -10.87
N ALA A 117 2.98 -6.99 -11.20
CA ALA A 117 3.34 -8.26 -10.56
C ALA A 117 3.67 -8.09 -9.07
N LEU A 118 4.49 -7.10 -8.72
CA LEU A 118 4.84 -6.78 -7.32
C LEU A 118 3.61 -6.38 -6.50
N ALA A 119 2.76 -5.51 -7.06
CA ALA A 119 1.53 -5.07 -6.40
C ALA A 119 0.56 -6.25 -6.21
N ALA A 120 0.38 -7.09 -7.22
CA ALA A 120 -0.47 -8.28 -7.12
C ALA A 120 0.03 -9.26 -6.05
N GLN A 121 1.35 -9.48 -5.98
CA GLN A 121 1.96 -10.34 -4.95
C GLN A 121 1.79 -9.75 -3.54
N ALA A 122 2.10 -8.47 -3.35
CA ALA A 122 1.94 -7.79 -2.06
C ALA A 122 0.48 -7.80 -1.58
N ILE A 123 -0.46 -7.52 -2.48
CA ILE A 123 -1.90 -7.58 -2.19
C ILE A 123 -2.33 -9.02 -1.87
N GLY A 124 -1.79 -10.02 -2.57
CA GLY A 124 -2.02 -11.44 -2.29
C GLY A 124 -1.57 -11.83 -0.88
N ASN A 125 -0.35 -11.46 -0.51
CA ASN A 125 0.19 -11.71 0.83
C ASN A 125 -0.63 -11.00 1.91
N LEU A 126 -1.04 -9.75 1.66
CA LEU A 126 -1.89 -8.99 2.57
C LEU A 126 -3.27 -9.66 2.78
N ARG A 127 -3.88 -10.19 1.71
CA ARG A 127 -5.13 -10.94 1.82
C ARG A 127 -4.97 -12.17 2.70
N GLN A 128 -3.86 -12.90 2.54
CA GLN A 128 -3.57 -14.09 3.33
C GLN A 128 -3.35 -13.74 4.80
N ASP A 129 -2.52 -12.73 5.09
CA ASP A 129 -2.23 -12.29 6.46
C ASP A 129 -3.48 -11.79 7.20
N ILE A 130 -4.38 -11.09 6.48
CA ILE A 130 -5.70 -10.72 7.01
C ILE A 130 -6.53 -11.98 7.28
N ALA A 131 -6.63 -12.92 6.33
CA ALA A 131 -7.43 -14.15 6.52
C ALA A 131 -6.95 -15.02 7.69
N ASP A 132 -5.64 -15.16 7.85
CA ASP A 132 -5.01 -15.93 8.93
C ASP A 132 -5.32 -15.33 10.31
N SER A 133 -5.44 -13.99 10.38
CA SER A 133 -5.80 -13.28 11.61
C SER A 133 -7.24 -13.52 12.08
N PHE A 134 -8.13 -13.99 11.19
CA PHE A 134 -9.55 -14.26 11.49
C PHE A 134 -9.88 -15.74 11.67
N THR A 135 -8.91 -16.64 11.51
CA THR A 135 -9.16 -18.08 11.71
C THR A 135 -8.92 -18.40 13.19
N PRO A 136 -9.95 -18.71 14.00
CA PRO A 136 -9.73 -19.19 15.36
C PRO A 136 -9.00 -20.53 15.29
N GLY A 137 -7.85 -20.62 15.96
CA GLY A 137 -7.18 -21.88 16.24
C GLY A 137 -7.96 -22.78 17.19
#